data_AF-A0A377E867-F1
#
_entry.id   AF-A0A377E867-F1
#
_cell.length_a   1.000
_cell.length_b   1.000
_cell.length_c   1.000
_cell.angle_alpha   90.00
_cell.angle_beta   90.00
_cell.angle_gamma   90.00
#
_symmetry.space_group_name_H-M   'P 1'
#
loop_
_entity.id
_entity.type
_entity.pdbx_description
1 polymer ?
#
loop_
_entity_poly.entity_id
_entity_poly.type
_entity_poly.pdbx_seq_one_letter_code
_entity_poly.pdbx_strand_id
1 'polypeptide(L)'
;MTGIVFGLCLSTASTVVLLRALEERQLIDSQRGQIAIGWLIVEDLVMVLTLVLLPAVAGMMEQGDVGFATLAVDMGITIGKVIAFIAIMMLVGRRLVPWIMARSAATGSRELFTLSVLALALGIAFGAVEAV
;
A
#
# COMPACT_ATOMS: atom_id res chain seq x y z
N MET A 1 6.02 13.65 -15.31
CA MET A 1 5.75 12.91 -14.05
C MET A 1 4.69 13.59 -13.17
N THR A 2 4.74 14.90 -12.98
CA THR A 2 3.78 15.67 -12.15
C THR A 2 2.31 15.42 -12.50
N GLY A 3 1.94 15.37 -13.78
CA GLY A 3 0.55 15.07 -14.19
C GLY A 3 0.07 13.65 -13.82
N ILE A 4 0.97 12.66 -13.85
CA ILE A 4 0.65 11.27 -13.47
C ILE A 4 0.45 11.19 -11.96
N VAL A 5 1.37 11.74 -11.18
CA VAL A 5 1.26 11.79 -9.71
C VAL A 5 -0.01 12.53 -9.29
N PHE A 6 -0.29 13.68 -9.91
CA PHE A 6 -1.50 14.45 -9.63
C PHE A 6 -2.79 13.69 -9.97
N GLY A 7 -2.82 13.01 -11.12
CA GLY A 7 -3.95 12.15 -11.49
C GLY A 7 -4.16 10.98 -10.52
N LEU A 8 -3.07 10.36 -10.05
CA LEU A 8 -3.14 9.31 -9.04
C LEU A 8 -3.72 9.82 -7.72
N CYS A 9 -3.28 10.99 -7.25
CA CYS A 9 -3.82 11.60 -6.03
C CYS A 9 -5.31 11.98 -6.15
N LEU A 10 -5.78 12.37 -7.35
CA LEU A 10 -7.20 12.64 -7.58
C LEU A 10 -8.05 11.37 -7.69
N SER A 11 -7.46 10.26 -8.10
CA SER A 11 -8.17 8.99 -8.29
C SER A 11 -8.44 8.26 -6.97
N THR A 12 -7.68 8.52 -5.91
CA THR A 12 -7.75 7.78 -4.64
C THR A 12 -9.05 8.06 -3.89
N ALA A 13 -9.86 7.03 -3.66
CA ALA A 13 -11.06 7.09 -2.84
C ALA A 13 -10.72 6.90 -1.34
N SER A 14 -11.44 7.61 -0.47
CA SER A 14 -11.30 7.43 0.98
C SER A 14 -12.16 6.26 1.47
N THR A 15 -11.48 5.19 1.90
CA THR A 15 -12.14 3.93 2.32
C THR A 15 -13.01 4.10 3.57
N VAL A 16 -12.54 4.86 4.55
CA VAL A 16 -13.27 5.15 5.80
C VAL A 16 -14.55 5.93 5.52
N VAL A 17 -14.50 6.92 4.62
CA VAL A 17 -15.68 7.74 4.29
C VAL A 17 -16.75 6.91 3.61
N LEU A 18 -16.38 6.07 2.64
CA LEU A 18 -17.35 5.19 1.97
C LEU A 18 -17.94 4.15 2.93
N LEU A 19 -17.09 3.51 3.75
CA LEU A 19 -17.54 2.52 4.73
C LEU A 19 -18.53 3.15 5.72
N ARG A 20 -18.23 4.34 6.26
CA ARG A 20 -19.16 5.08 7.12
C ARG A 20 -20.47 5.43 6.41
N ALA A 21 -20.39 5.89 5.16
CA ALA A 21 -21.59 6.23 4.38
C ALA A 21 -22.49 5.01 4.09
N LEU A 22 -21.90 3.82 3.90
CA LEU A 22 -22.64 2.57 3.77
C LEU A 22 -23.22 2.10 5.11
N GLU A 23 -22.48 2.27 6.20
CA GLU A 23 -22.91 1.95 7.56
C GLU A 23 -24.12 2.77 8.00
N GLU A 24 -24.06 4.10 7.81
CA GLU A 24 -25.16 5.02 8.12
C GLU A 24 -26.46 4.68 7.38
N ARG A 25 -26.34 4.04 6.21
CA ARG A 25 -27.47 3.60 5.39
C ARG A 25 -27.85 2.13 5.59
N GLN A 26 -27.16 1.41 6.48
CA GLN A 26 -27.30 -0.04 6.68
C GLN A 26 -27.16 -0.86 5.38
N LEU A 27 -26.31 -0.39 4.46
CA LEU A 27 -26.11 -1.00 3.15
C LEU A 27 -24.87 -1.92 3.07
N ILE A 28 -24.12 -2.10 4.16
CA ILE A 28 -22.89 -2.91 4.19
C ILE A 28 -23.15 -4.34 3.71
N ASP A 29 -24.20 -4.98 4.22
CA ASP A 29 -24.53 -6.37 3.88
C ASP A 29 -25.32 -6.52 2.57
N SER A 30 -25.69 -5.40 1.94
CA SER A 30 -26.36 -5.43 0.64
C SER A 30 -25.38 -5.85 -0.45
N GLN A 31 -25.88 -6.52 -1.50
CA GLN A 31 -25.05 -6.90 -2.66
C GLN A 31 -24.30 -5.69 -3.27
N ARG A 32 -24.93 -4.51 -3.27
CA ARG A 32 -24.30 -3.27 -3.75
C ARG A 32 -23.18 -2.78 -2.82
N GLY A 33 -23.38 -2.91 -1.51
CA GLY A 33 -22.35 -2.59 -0.51
C GLY A 33 -21.15 -3.52 -0.62
N GLN A 34 -21.37 -4.82 -0.75
CA GLN A 34 -20.30 -5.80 -0.91
C GLN A 34 -19.49 -5.58 -2.20
N ILE A 35 -20.15 -5.25 -3.32
CA ILE A 35 -19.45 -4.90 -4.57
C ILE A 35 -18.63 -3.62 -4.40
N ALA A 36 -19.18 -2.59 -3.75
CA ALA A 36 -18.48 -1.33 -3.51
C ALA A 36 -17.25 -1.53 -2.60
N ILE A 37 -17.38 -2.30 -1.52
CA ILE A 37 -16.28 -2.65 -0.62
C ILE A 37 -15.22 -3.48 -1.35
N GLY A 38 -15.66 -4.45 -2.17
CA GLY A 38 -14.76 -5.27 -2.99
C GLY A 38 -13.93 -4.42 -3.95
N TRP A 39 -14.56 -3.45 -4.64
CA TRP A 39 -13.85 -2.52 -5.52
C TRP A 39 -12.84 -1.65 -4.76
N LEU A 40 -13.22 -1.18 -3.57
CA LEU A 40 -12.36 -0.39 -2.69
C LEU A 40 -11.06 -1.10 -2.31
N ILE A 41 -11.15 -2.40 -2.02
CA ILE A 41 -9.98 -3.22 -1.67
C ILE A 41 -9.07 -3.41 -2.89
N VAL A 42 -9.65 -3.62 -4.06
CA VAL A 42 -8.89 -3.73 -5.32
C VAL A 42 -8.17 -2.41 -5.64
N GLU A 43 -8.85 -1.27 -5.46
CA GLU A 43 -8.27 0.06 -5.65
C GLU A 43 -7.08 0.31 -4.74
N ASP A 44 -7.21 0.06 -3.43
CA ASP A 44 -6.14 0.26 -2.45
C ASP A 44 -4.91 -0.60 -2.80
N LEU A 45 -5.13 -1.86 -3.21
CA LEU A 45 -4.05 -2.74 -3.67
C LEU A 45 -3.35 -2.18 -4.92
N VAL A 46 -4.12 -1.73 -5.92
CA VAL A 46 -3.56 -1.13 -7.15
C VAL A 46 -2.80 0.16 -6.84
N MET A 47 -3.28 0.97 -5.89
CA MET A 47 -2.60 2.18 -5.47
C MET A 47 -1.24 1.87 -4.84
N VAL A 48 -1.17 0.90 -3.93
CA VAL A 48 0.09 0.43 -3.34
C VAL A 48 1.07 -0.02 -4.44
N LEU A 49 0.62 -0.85 -5.39
CA LEU A 49 1.44 -1.29 -6.52
C LEU A 49 1.96 -0.10 -7.34
N THR A 50 1.08 0.86 -7.63
CA THR A 50 1.43 2.02 -8.45
C THR A 50 2.45 2.92 -7.76
N LEU A 51 2.28 3.17 -6.46
CA LEU A 51 3.22 3.99 -5.68
C LEU A 51 4.60 3.35 -5.57
N VAL A 52 4.68 2.02 -5.47
CA VAL A 52 5.96 1.29 -5.46
C VAL A 52 6.64 1.31 -6.82
N LEU A 53 5.88 1.30 -7.91
CA LEU A 53 6.40 1.34 -9.28
C LEU A 53 6.87 2.75 -9.70
N LEU A 54 6.35 3.80 -9.06
CA LEU A 54 6.60 5.19 -9.46
C LEU A 54 8.10 5.58 -9.44
N PRO A 55 8.88 5.27 -8.38
CA PRO A 55 10.32 5.54 -8.31
C PRO A 55 11.11 4.77 -9.35
N ALA A 56 10.75 3.51 -9.59
CA ALA A 56 11.33 2.67 -10.62
C ALA A 56 11.16 3.28 -12.02
N VAL A 57 9.93 3.73 -12.35
CA VAL A 57 9.64 4.41 -13.61
C VAL A 57 10.36 5.75 -13.70
N ALA A 58 10.52 6.46 -12.58
CA ALA A 58 11.29 7.70 -12.52
C ALA A 58 12.78 7.50 -12.84
N GLY A 59 13.41 6.49 -12.23
CA GLY A 59 14.81 6.16 -12.50
C GLY A 59 15.06 5.73 -13.95
N MET A 60 14.12 5.00 -14.56
CA MET A 60 14.19 4.65 -15.98
C MET A 60 14.05 5.86 -16.92
N MET A 61 13.26 6.87 -16.53
CA MET A 61 13.09 8.10 -17.32
C MET A 61 14.32 8.99 -17.31
N GLU A 62 15.15 8.93 -16.25
CA GLU A 62 16.44 9.64 -16.19
C GLU A 62 17.55 8.94 -16.98
N GLN A 63 17.47 7.63 -17.15
CA GLN A 63 18.44 6.82 -17.90
C GLN A 63 18.15 6.93 -19.40
N GLY A 64 18.65 8.00 -20.02
CA GLY A 64 18.61 8.19 -21.47
C GLY A 64 19.47 7.18 -22.24
N ASP A 65 18.85 6.60 -23.28
CA ASP A 65 19.46 5.90 -24.43
C ASP A 65 20.49 4.80 -24.10
N VAL A 66 20.00 3.72 -23.48
CA VAL A 66 20.73 2.45 -23.34
C VAL A 66 20.14 1.43 -24.32
N GLY A 67 20.98 0.65 -25.00
CA GLY A 67 20.55 -0.30 -26.03
C GLY A 67 19.47 -1.29 -25.53
N PHE A 68 18.65 -1.81 -26.46
CA PHE A 68 17.52 -2.72 -26.16
C PHE A 68 17.88 -3.91 -25.25
N ALA A 69 19.11 -4.43 -25.33
CA ALA A 69 19.58 -5.53 -24.50
C ALA A 69 19.83 -5.12 -23.03
N THR A 70 20.39 -3.92 -22.80
CA THR A 70 20.60 -3.36 -21.45
C THR A 70 19.28 -2.91 -20.82
N LEU A 71 18.39 -2.32 -21.64
CA LEU A 71 17.02 -1.98 -21.23
C LEU A 71 16.26 -3.20 -20.69
N ALA A 72 16.28 -4.34 -21.40
CA ALA A 72 15.55 -5.53 -20.97
C ALA A 72 16.04 -6.10 -19.62
N VAL A 73 17.35 -6.05 -19.37
CA VAL A 73 17.95 -6.50 -18.11
C VAL A 73 17.62 -5.54 -16.97
N ASP A 74 17.76 -4.23 -17.19
CA ASP A 74 17.45 -3.22 -16.18
C ASP A 74 15.95 -3.19 -15.84
N MET A 75 15.07 -3.37 -16.83
CA MET A 75 13.63 -3.53 -16.61
C MET A 75 13.33 -4.79 -15.81
N GLY A 76 14.00 -5.91 -16.12
CA GLY A 76 13.84 -7.17 -15.40
C GLY A 76 14.27 -7.08 -13.93
N ILE A 77 15.40 -6.41 -13.65
CA ILE A 77 15.88 -6.17 -12.29
C ILE A 77 14.92 -5.24 -11.54
N THR A 78 14.42 -4.19 -12.20
CA THR A 78 13.51 -3.21 -11.60
C THR A 78 12.17 -3.85 -11.25
N ILE A 79 11.56 -4.59 -12.18
CA ILE A 79 10.35 -5.36 -11.95
C ILE A 79 10.59 -6.41 -10.85
N GLY A 80 11.74 -7.09 -10.87
CA GLY A 80 12.13 -8.06 -9.85
C GLY A 80 12.21 -7.46 -8.45
N LYS A 81 12.85 -6.29 -8.31
CA LYS A 81 12.92 -5.54 -7.04
C LYS A 81 11.54 -5.13 -6.56
N VAL A 82 10.68 -4.65 -7.45
CA VAL A 82 9.31 -4.25 -7.11
C VAL A 82 8.48 -5.44 -6.65
N ILE A 83 8.51 -6.56 -7.39
CA ILE A 83 7.80 -7.79 -7.01
C ILE A 83 8.33 -8.32 -5.67
N ALA A 84 9.65 -8.31 -5.45
CA ALA A 84 10.25 -8.73 -4.19
C ALA A 84 9.82 -7.83 -3.03
N PHE A 85 9.81 -6.50 -3.22
CA PHE A 85 9.31 -5.54 -2.24
C PHE A 85 7.84 -5.80 -1.89
N ILE A 86 6.98 -5.97 -2.89
CA ILE A 86 5.55 -6.26 -2.71
C ILE A 86 5.35 -7.58 -1.95
N ALA A 87 6.09 -8.63 -2.31
CA ALA A 87 5.99 -9.93 -1.66
C ALA A 87 6.38 -9.86 -0.18
N ILE A 88 7.47 -9.15 0.14
CA ILE A 88 7.92 -8.90 1.51
C ILE A 88 6.85 -8.09 2.26
N MET A 89 6.36 -7.00 1.67
CA MET A 89 5.37 -6.12 2.28
C MET A 89 4.05 -6.86 2.58
N MET A 90 3.58 -7.69 1.65
CA MET A 90 2.40 -8.53 1.86
C MET A 90 2.61 -9.58 2.96
N LEU A 91 3.77 -10.23 2.98
CA LEU A 91 4.07 -11.26 3.98
C LEU A 91 4.22 -10.67 5.39
N VAL A 92 4.97 -9.58 5.51
CA VAL A 92 5.23 -8.88 6.78
C VAL A 92 3.97 -8.16 7.23
N GLY A 93 3.31 -7.39 6.37
CA GLY A 93 2.08 -6.66 6.71
C GLY A 93 0.97 -7.59 7.18
N ARG A 94 0.77 -8.73 6.51
CA ARG A 94 -0.29 -9.68 6.88
C ARG A 94 0.01 -10.48 8.13
N ARG A 95 1.27 -10.65 8.53
CA ARG A 95 1.65 -11.54 9.64
C ARG A 95 2.20 -10.82 10.87
N LEU A 96 3.03 -9.81 10.67
CA LEU A 96 3.68 -9.05 11.72
C LEU A 96 2.68 -8.12 12.43
N VAL A 97 1.86 -7.39 11.65
CA VAL A 97 0.87 -6.43 12.18
C VAL A 97 -0.14 -7.10 13.13
N PRO A 98 -0.87 -8.16 12.72
CA PRO A 98 -1.79 -8.83 13.63
C PRO A 98 -1.09 -9.51 14.81
N TRP A 99 0.16 -9.97 14.64
CA TRP A 99 0.93 -10.56 15.75
C TRP A 99 1.29 -9.54 16.82
N ILE A 100 1.75 -8.34 16.43
CA ILE A 100 2.06 -7.26 17.36
C ILE A 100 0.78 -6.78 18.06
N MET A 101 -0.31 -6.60 17.31
CA MET A 101 -1.61 -6.21 17.88
C MET A 101 -2.18 -7.26 18.83
N ALA A 102 -2.05 -8.56 18.52
CA ALA A 102 -2.47 -9.63 19.42
C ALA A 102 -1.65 -9.64 20.72
N ARG A 103 -0.35 -9.34 20.63
CA ARG A 103 0.57 -9.31 21.77
C ARG A 103 0.34 -8.09 22.67
N SER A 104 0.03 -6.92 22.10
CA SER A 104 -0.33 -5.73 22.88
C SER A 104 -1.75 -5.82 23.46
N ALA A 105 -2.69 -6.47 22.77
CA ALA A 105 -4.02 -6.77 23.31
C ALA A 105 -3.95 -7.73 24.52
N ALA A 106 -3.03 -8.70 24.50
CA ALA A 106 -2.86 -9.65 25.60
C ALA A 106 -2.38 -9.00 26.92
N THR A 107 -1.75 -7.82 26.85
CA THR A 107 -1.34 -7.05 28.05
C THR A 107 -2.48 -6.28 28.72
N GLY A 108 -3.68 -6.17 28.11
CA GLY A 108 -4.87 -5.58 28.74
C GLY A 108 -4.85 -4.07 28.99
N SER A 109 -3.73 -3.38 28.76
CA SER A 109 -3.60 -1.93 28.93
C SER A 109 -3.88 -1.17 27.63
N ARG A 110 -4.78 -0.18 27.68
CA ARG A 110 -5.10 0.71 26.55
C ARG A 110 -3.91 1.57 26.12
N GLU A 111 -3.03 1.91 27.06
CA GLU A 111 -1.84 2.74 26.79
C GLU A 111 -0.81 1.96 25.95
N LEU A 112 -0.57 0.69 26.29
CA LEU A 112 0.33 -0.18 25.54
C LEU A 112 -0.19 -0.48 24.13
N PHE A 113 -1.51 -0.67 23.98
CA PHE A 113 -2.13 -0.80 22.67
C PHE A 113 -1.87 0.45 21.81
N THR A 114 -2.14 1.64 22.35
CA THR A 114 -1.98 2.91 21.62
C THR A 114 -0.52 3.16 21.24
N LEU A 115 0.42 2.94 22.18
CA LEU A 115 1.85 3.04 21.91
C LEU A 115 2.31 2.02 20.84
N SER A 116 1.79 0.80 20.89
CA SER A 116 2.12 -0.22 19.89
C SER A 116 1.63 0.17 18.50
N VAL A 117 0.43 0.76 18.37
CA VAL A 117 -0.10 1.26 17.09
C VAL A 117 0.76 2.40 16.55
N LEU A 118 1.13 3.36 17.40
CA LEU A 118 1.99 4.49 17.01
C LEU A 118 3.38 4.02 16.57
N ALA A 119 4.00 3.12 17.35
CA ALA A 119 5.30 2.56 17.01
C ALA A 119 5.26 1.77 15.68
N LEU A 120 4.19 1.01 15.44
CA LEU A 120 3.99 0.29 14.18
C LEU A 120 3.81 1.25 13.00
N ALA A 121 2.99 2.28 13.16
CA ALA A 121 2.75 3.28 12.11
C ALA A 121 4.04 4.01 11.74
N LEU A 122 4.81 4.46 12.73
CA LEU A 122 6.10 5.11 12.53
C LEU A 122 7.14 4.15 11.94
N GLY A 123 7.20 2.90 12.42
CA GLY A 123 8.12 1.88 11.93
C GLY A 123 7.86 1.51 10.47
N ILE A 124 6.59 1.37 10.07
CA ILE A 124 6.21 1.13 8.68
C ILE A 124 6.54 2.34 7.81
N ALA A 125 6.23 3.56 8.27
CA ALA A 125 6.54 4.78 7.53
C ALA A 125 8.04 4.94 7.28
N PHE A 126 8.88 4.70 8.30
CA PHE A 126 10.33 4.76 8.17
C PHE A 126 10.86 3.65 7.25
N GLY A 127 10.40 2.41 7.44
CA GLY A 127 10.81 1.29 6.58
C GLY A 127 10.41 1.47 5.12
N ALA A 128 9.28 2.12 4.84
CA ALA A 128 8.85 2.43 3.48
C ALA A 128 9.73 3.50 2.81
N VAL A 129 10.27 4.47 3.57
CA VAL A 129 11.19 5.48 3.03
C VAL A 129 12.56 4.91 2.74
N GLU A 130 13.06 3.96 3.54
CA GLU A 130 14.39 3.39 3.35
C GLU A 130 14.41 2.25 2.31
N ALA A 131 13.27 1.56 2.12
CA ALA A 131 13.16 0.47 1.16
C ALA A 131 12.78 0.91 -0.27
N VAL A 132 12.38 2.17 -0.45
CA VAL A 132 12.02 2.81 -1.73
C VAL A 132 13.14 3.73 -2.18
#